data_AF-A0A540M4P2-F1
#
_entry.id   AF-A0A540M4P2-F1
#
_cell.length_a   1.000
_cell.length_b   1.000
_cell.length_c   1.000
_cell.angle_alpha   90.00
_cell.angle_beta   90.00
_cell.angle_gamma   90.00
#
_symmetry.space_group_name_H-M   'P 1'
#
loop_
_entity.id
_entity.type
_entity.pdbx_description
1 polymer ?
#
loop_
_entity_poly.entity_id
_entity_poly.type
_entity_poly.pdbx_seq_one_letter_code
_entity_poly.pdbx_strand_id
1 'polypeptide(L)'
;MTVAKEFDIPIYYFYTSGATAMAAFLYFLKIHEQTTHSFKDLTDIIFKFLIWKSPLKAIHMVDRDDPAYWDTLSFCSHLSKSNGIIVNTFE
;
A
#
# COMPACT_ATOMS: atom_id res chain seq x y z
N MET A 1 3.27 10.70 -12.76
CA MET A 1 3.36 9.71 -13.86
C MET A 1 3.17 10.32 -15.25
N THR A 2 2.51 11.46 -15.39
CA THR A 2 2.15 12.06 -16.68
C THR A 2 3.35 12.44 -17.54
N VAL A 3 4.38 13.09 -16.98
CA VAL A 3 5.56 13.53 -17.74
C VAL A 3 6.26 12.35 -18.45
N ALA A 4 6.57 11.27 -17.73
CA ALA A 4 7.22 10.11 -18.36
C ALA A 4 6.35 9.45 -19.45
N LYS A 5 5.02 9.42 -19.27
CA LYS A 5 4.08 8.90 -20.28
C LYS A 5 4.05 9.75 -21.55
N GLU A 6 4.19 11.08 -21.45
CA GLU A 6 4.22 11.98 -22.62
C GLU A 6 5.41 11.70 -23.53
N PHE A 7 6.51 11.17 -22.99
CA PHE A 7 7.73 10.82 -23.72
C PHE A 7 7.88 9.31 -23.98
N ASP A 8 6.83 8.51 -23.75
CA ASP A 8 6.86 7.05 -23.88
C ASP A 8 7.97 6.37 -23.05
N ILE A 9 8.30 6.95 -21.89
CA ILE A 9 9.31 6.41 -20.97
C ILE A 9 8.61 5.45 -20.01
N PRO A 10 9.08 4.18 -19.89
CA PRO A 10 8.49 3.23 -18.96
C PRO A 10 8.74 3.67 -17.50
N ILE A 11 7.72 3.50 -16.67
CA ILE A 11 7.69 3.95 -15.28
C ILE A 11 7.88 2.76 -14.35
N TYR A 12 8.88 2.83 -13.48
CA TYR A 12 9.13 1.81 -12.47
C TYR A 12 9.15 2.42 -11.07
N TYR A 13 8.61 1.69 -10.08
CA TYR A 13 8.79 2.01 -8.67
C TYR A 13 9.92 1.19 -8.09
N PHE A 14 10.92 1.85 -7.50
CA PHE A 14 11.87 1.18 -6.63
C PHE A 14 11.39 1.27 -5.19
N TYR A 15 10.99 0.14 -4.62
CA TYR A 15 10.53 0.03 -3.25
C TYR A 15 11.68 -0.41 -2.34
N THR A 16 12.06 0.46 -1.42
CA THR A 16 13.31 0.36 -0.64
C THR A 16 13.25 -0.63 0.53
N SER A 17 12.04 -1.09 0.89
CA SER A 17 11.81 -2.08 1.95
C SER A 17 11.50 -3.47 1.36
N GLY A 18 11.17 -4.44 2.22
CA GLY A 18 10.92 -5.83 1.83
C GLY A 18 9.57 -6.09 1.16
N ALA A 19 9.45 -7.24 0.49
CA ALA A 19 8.24 -7.65 -0.24
C ALA A 19 6.99 -7.72 0.64
N THR A 20 7.12 -8.04 1.92
CA THR A 20 6.00 -8.02 2.85
C THR A 20 5.36 -6.66 2.95
N ALA A 21 6.16 -5.63 3.19
CA ALA A 21 5.66 -4.28 3.36
C ALA A 21 5.02 -3.82 2.04
N MET A 22 5.65 -4.15 0.91
CA MET A 22 5.09 -3.93 -0.42
C MET A 22 3.71 -4.60 -0.62
N ALA A 23 3.56 -5.85 -0.19
CA ALA A 23 2.28 -6.56 -0.26
C ALA A 23 1.18 -5.89 0.58
N ALA A 24 1.55 -5.32 1.74
CA ALA A 24 0.61 -4.53 2.54
C ALA A 24 0.14 -3.27 1.80
N PHE A 25 1.02 -2.55 1.10
CA PHE A 25 0.64 -1.38 0.28
C PHE A 25 -0.27 -1.77 -0.89
N LEU A 26 -0.02 -2.90 -1.56
CA LEU A 26 -0.89 -3.39 -2.64
C LEU A 26 -2.30 -3.74 -2.14
N TYR A 27 -2.40 -4.29 -0.93
CA TYR A 27 -3.68 -4.67 -0.33
C TYR A 27 -4.37 -3.49 0.39
N PHE A 28 -3.65 -2.40 0.67
CA PHE A 28 -4.18 -1.21 1.36
C PHE A 28 -5.42 -0.62 0.67
N LEU A 29 -5.44 -0.58 -0.67
CA LEU A 29 -6.61 -0.10 -1.44
C LEU A 29 -7.87 -0.92 -1.14
N LYS A 30 -7.73 -2.25 -1.06
CA LYS A 30 -8.85 -3.14 -0.73
C LYS A 30 -9.33 -2.94 0.70
N ILE A 31 -8.43 -2.70 1.64
CA ILE A 31 -8.81 -2.39 3.02
C ILE A 31 -9.57 -1.06 3.07
N HIS A 32 -9.09 -0.04 2.37
CA HIS A 32 -9.76 1.26 2.29
C HIS A 32 -11.21 1.14 1.79
N GLU A 33 -11.46 0.29 0.79
CA GLU A 33 -12.81 0.04 0.27
C GLU A 33 -13.72 -0.70 1.27
N GLN A 34 -13.14 -1.51 2.16
CA GLN A 34 -13.89 -2.34 3.11
C GLN A 34 -14.33 -1.62 4.38
N THR A 35 -13.76 -0.46 4.69
CA THR A 35 -14.09 0.29 5.91
C THR A 35 -14.13 1.79 5.67
N THR A 36 -15.10 2.46 6.28
CA THR A 36 -15.19 3.93 6.36
C THR A 36 -14.62 4.48 7.66
N HIS A 37 -14.36 3.63 8.66
CA HIS A 37 -13.85 4.02 9.98
C HIS A 37 -12.32 4.22 9.98
N SER A 38 -11.81 5.00 10.93
CA SER A 38 -10.36 5.09 11.15
C SER A 38 -9.82 3.80 11.79
N PHE A 39 -8.63 3.37 11.35
CA PHE A 39 -8.02 2.14 11.84
C PHE A 39 -7.64 2.17 13.33
N LYS A 40 -7.42 3.37 13.89
CA LYS A 40 -7.15 3.55 15.33
C LYS A 40 -8.31 3.10 16.21
N ASP A 41 -9.54 3.19 15.70
CA ASP A 41 -10.76 2.85 16.43
C ASP A 41 -11.11 1.35 16.31
N LEU A 42 -10.39 0.61 15.45
CA LEU A 42 -10.64 -0.79 15.14
C LEU A 42 -9.75 -1.71 15.98
N THR A 43 -9.85 -1.61 17.31
CA THR A 43 -8.96 -2.32 18.27
C THR A 43 -8.98 -3.85 18.13
N ASP A 44 -10.13 -4.41 17.75
CA ASP A 44 -10.34 -5.86 17.66
C ASP A 44 -10.18 -6.41 16.24
N ILE A 45 -9.97 -5.53 15.24
CA ILE A 45 -9.82 -5.96 13.84
C ILE A 45 -8.37 -6.40 13.58
N ILE A 46 -8.26 -7.63 13.07
CA ILE A 46 -7.01 -8.21 12.61
C ILE A 46 -7.13 -8.49 11.11
N PHE A 47 -6.30 -7.82 10.32
CA PHE A 47 -6.17 -8.10 8.90
C PHE A 47 -5.38 -9.39 8.70
N LYS A 48 -6.05 -10.38 8.11
CA LYS A 48 -5.44 -11.63 7.66
C LYS A 48 -5.15 -11.50 6.16
N PHE A 49 -3.88 -11.35 5.84
CA PHE A 49 -3.43 -11.35 4.44
C PHE A 49 -3.16 -12.80 4.03
N LEU A 50 -3.71 -13.23 2.89
CA LEU A 50 -3.56 -14.61 2.37
C LEU A 50 -2.10 -15.06 2.21
N ILE A 51 -1.18 -14.12 1.99
CA ILE A 51 0.23 -14.40 1.71
C ILE A 51 1.11 -14.32 2.97
N TRP A 52 0.61 -13.75 4.07
CA TRP A 52 1.43 -13.38 5.22
C TRP A 52 0.91 -14.01 6.51
N LYS A 53 1.78 -14.77 7.20
CA LYS A 53 1.43 -15.53 8.41
C LYS A 53 1.25 -14.66 9.65
N SER A 54 1.81 -13.44 9.69
CA SER A 54 1.75 -12.62 10.89
C SER A 54 0.50 -11.72 10.88
N PRO A 55 -0.38 -11.79 11.89
CA PRO A 55 -1.56 -10.95 11.95
C PRO A 55 -1.18 -9.46 12.04
N LEU A 56 -1.79 -8.59 11.23
CA LEU A 56 -1.66 -7.14 11.35
C LEU A 56 -2.90 -6.59 12.06
N LYS A 57 -2.72 -6.00 13.25
CA LYS A 57 -3.81 -5.30 13.92
C LYS A 57 -4.09 -3.98 13.22
N ALA A 58 -5.36 -3.62 13.07
CA ALA A 58 -5.75 -2.37 12.42
C ALA A 58 -5.12 -1.14 13.10
N ILE A 59 -4.98 -1.14 14.43
CA ILE A 59 -4.36 -0.04 15.19
C ILE A 59 -2.90 0.28 14.81
N HIS A 60 -2.22 -0.62 14.08
CA HIS A 60 -0.87 -0.39 13.57
C HIS A 60 -0.85 0.18 12.14
N MET A 61 -2.01 0.41 11.54
CA MET A 61 -2.15 1.09 10.25
C MET A 61 -2.24 2.61 10.44
N VAL A 62 -1.98 3.35 9.36
CA VAL A 62 -2.01 4.82 9.34
C VAL A 62 -3.41 5.33 9.71
N ASP A 63 -3.50 6.37 10.54
CA ASP A 63 -4.77 6.99 10.92
C ASP A 63 -5.43 7.65 9.69
N ARG A 64 -6.71 7.36 9.44
CA ARG A 64 -7.46 7.93 8.31
C ARG A 64 -7.59 9.45 8.37
N ASP A 65 -7.58 10.01 9.58
CA ASP A 65 -7.66 11.45 9.79
C ASP A 65 -6.32 12.15 9.55
N ASP A 66 -5.22 11.39 9.45
CA ASP A 66 -3.89 11.93 9.15
C ASP A 66 -3.72 12.14 7.64
N PRO A 67 -3.20 13.29 7.18
CA PRO A 67 -2.93 13.54 5.76
C PRO A 67 -2.06 12.46 5.09
N ALA A 68 -1.12 11.86 5.82
CA ALA A 68 -0.24 10.81 5.31
C ALA A 68 -1.01 9.56 4.88
N TYR A 69 -2.24 9.34 5.39
CA TYR A 69 -3.12 8.27 4.92
C TYR A 69 -3.50 8.47 3.46
N TRP A 70 -3.88 9.68 3.09
CA TRP A 70 -4.34 10.01 1.76
C TRP A 70 -3.18 10.07 0.77
N ASP A 71 -2.01 10.51 1.21
CA ASP A 71 -0.77 10.39 0.45
C ASP A 71 -0.40 8.92 0.19
N THR A 72 -0.54 8.08 1.22
CA THR A 72 -0.33 6.63 1.10
C THR A 72 -1.34 6.00 0.13
N LEU A 73 -2.62 6.36 0.23
CA LEU A 73 -3.67 5.88 -0.67
C LEU A 73 -3.39 6.30 -2.12
N SER A 74 -3.00 7.56 -2.32
CA SER A 74 -2.60 8.10 -3.61
C SER A 74 -1.42 7.32 -4.18
N PHE A 75 -0.35 7.11 -3.40
CA PHE A 75 0.78 6.28 -3.79
C PHE A 75 0.34 4.88 -4.21
N CYS A 76 -0.45 4.18 -3.39
CA CYS A 76 -0.93 2.84 -3.69
C CYS A 76 -1.74 2.79 -5.00
N SER A 77 -2.58 3.79 -5.26
CA SER A 77 -3.39 3.89 -6.49
C SER A 77 -2.56 4.05 -7.78
N HIS A 78 -1.30 4.47 -7.65
CA HIS A 78 -0.38 4.63 -8.78
C HIS A 78 0.51 3.41 -9.03
N LEU A 79 0.65 2.50 -8.05
CA LEU A 79 1.50 1.31 -8.19
C LEU A 79 1.06 0.44 -9.37
N SER A 80 -0.23 0.16 -9.49
CA SER A 80 -0.80 -0.66 -10.57
C SER A 80 -0.74 -0.01 -11.96
N LYS A 81 -0.46 1.30 -12.03
CA LYS A 81 -0.34 2.05 -13.28
C LYS A 81 1.09 2.04 -13.84
N SER A 82 2.07 1.55 -13.07
CA SER A 82 3.47 1.46 -13.48
C SER A 82 3.73 0.28 -14.41
N ASN A 83 4.87 0.30 -15.10
CA ASN A 83 5.34 -0.81 -15.92
C ASN A 83 5.99 -1.92 -15.09
N GLY A 84 6.36 -1.63 -13.84
CA GLY A 84 6.91 -2.63 -12.94
C GLY A 84 7.32 -2.06 -11.60
N ILE A 85 7.54 -2.96 -10.64
CA ILE A 85 7.94 -2.64 -9.27
C ILE A 85 9.17 -3.46 -8.95
N ILE A 86 10.25 -2.78 -8.57
CA ILE A 86 11.50 -3.37 -8.12
C ILE A 86 11.49 -3.31 -6.60
N VAL A 87 11.53 -4.45 -5.94
CA VAL A 87 11.49 -4.55 -4.48
C VAL A 87 12.89 -4.91 -3.97
N ASN A 88 13.37 -4.18 -2.95
CA ASN A 88 14.66 -4.44 -2.31
C ASN A 88 14.62 -5.70 -1.43
N THR A 89 14.56 -6.86 -2.06
CA THR A 89 14.49 -8.19 -1.42
C THR A 89 15.08 -9.25 -2.35
N PHE A 90 15.25 -10.46 -1.84
CA PHE A 90 15.61 -11.68 -2.59
C PHE A 90 14.62 -12.82 -2.27
N GLU A 91 14.74 -13.93 -3.00
CA GLU A 91 13.96 -15.18 -2.79
C GLU A 91 14.52 -16.07 -1.69
#